data_AF-A0A660TM91-F1
#
_entry.id   AF-A0A660TM91-F1
#
_cell.length_a   1.000
_cell.length_b   1.000
_cell.length_c   1.000
_cell.angle_alpha   90.00
_cell.angle_beta   90.00
_cell.angle_gamma   90.00
#
_symmetry.space_group_name_H-M   'P 1'
#
loop_
_entity.id
_entity.type
_entity.pdbx_description
1 polymer ?
#
loop_
_entity_poly.entity_id
_entity_poly.type
_entity_poly.pdbx_seq_one_letter_code
_entity_poly.pdbx_strand_id
1 'polypeptide(L)'
;MFIPPHCPNPECHNYFTPSENHWYRRISSYDTNTFGLVPRFLCKSCLKSFSSQTFSIDYYAKKKLNHLEIFNKINAGSGLRNIARNLKVSPRTVTNRINRLARNALFIHQAILDELPFLEHFAADGFESFCVSQYFPDNYNILVGDHSQFVYFWDYVSLRRKGRMTKKQKEKRKELEKIYCPPGKGIENSFTDLSEFLAMRTHDRKDYLILSTDEKSDYERALYKSPLCEKRLYEGSWRYRKVNSKEPRTMMNPLFPVNYMDREFRKDMASHARETMQFSRNVNEGMLRMSLYLFDHNFFKPYRVAHKEKRHLRHAEVAGLDRDYLEDVVSGFFTQRYFWKKDHPMEKSAVKTLNRGWVTPLKKNKELVRKHLTA
;
A
#
# COMPACT_ATOMS: atom_id res chain seq x y z
N MET A 1 3.77 33.67 -0.06
CA MET A 1 3.13 33.65 -1.40
C MET A 1 3.28 32.23 -1.96
N PHE A 2 2.24 31.58 -2.52
CA PHE A 2 2.40 30.20 -3.05
C PHE A 2 3.22 30.19 -4.35
N ILE A 3 4.19 29.28 -4.44
CA ILE A 3 5.02 29.01 -5.62
C ILE A 3 4.70 27.57 -6.08
N PRO A 4 4.17 27.37 -7.29
CA PRO A 4 3.95 26.03 -7.83
C PRO A 4 5.26 25.24 -7.95
N PRO A 5 5.31 24.00 -7.45
CA PRO A 5 6.54 23.22 -7.51
C PRO A 5 6.87 22.78 -8.93
N HIS A 6 5.88 22.35 -9.73
CA HIS A 6 6.08 21.83 -11.09
C HIS A 6 4.78 21.94 -11.92
N CYS A 7 4.83 21.72 -13.24
CA CYS A 7 3.63 21.67 -14.07
C CYS A 7 2.81 20.41 -13.72
N PRO A 8 1.47 20.46 -13.62
CA PRO A 8 0.66 19.27 -13.32
C PRO A 8 0.31 18.42 -14.55
N ASN A 9 0.80 18.77 -15.74
CA ASN A 9 0.60 17.99 -16.96
C ASN A 9 1.75 16.97 -17.10
N PRO A 10 1.49 15.64 -16.99
CA PRO A 10 2.55 14.62 -17.04
C PRO A 10 3.38 14.61 -18.33
N GLU A 11 2.81 15.09 -19.45
CA GLU A 11 3.51 15.14 -20.74
C GLU A 11 4.36 16.42 -20.92
N CYS A 12 4.41 17.29 -19.92
CA CYS A 12 5.19 18.54 -19.99
C CYS A 12 6.56 18.36 -19.36
N HIS A 13 7.62 18.85 -20.00
CA HIS A 13 8.97 18.87 -19.42
C HIS A 13 9.04 19.48 -18.01
N ASN A 14 8.31 20.58 -17.76
CA ASN A 14 8.24 21.23 -16.44
C ASN A 14 7.51 20.40 -15.37
N TYR A 15 6.95 19.22 -15.70
CA TYR A 15 6.39 18.30 -14.70
C TYR A 15 7.50 17.69 -13.83
N PHE A 16 8.66 17.46 -14.42
CA PHE A 16 9.80 16.81 -13.77
C PHE A 16 10.89 17.80 -13.42
N THR A 17 11.26 18.63 -14.39
CA THR A 17 12.40 19.54 -14.27
C THR A 17 11.91 20.97 -14.54
N PRO A 18 11.12 21.54 -13.62
CA PRO A 18 10.68 22.93 -13.75
C PRO A 18 11.90 23.86 -13.76
N SER A 19 12.00 24.76 -14.74
CA SER A 19 13.07 25.75 -14.75
C SER A 19 12.91 26.73 -13.59
N GLU A 20 13.96 26.92 -12.79
CA GLU A 20 13.86 27.48 -11.43
C GLU A 20 13.08 28.80 -11.32
N ASN A 21 13.09 29.68 -12.34
CA ASN A 21 12.55 31.03 -12.17
C ASN A 21 11.42 31.45 -13.12
N HIS A 22 11.10 30.74 -14.20
CA HIS A 22 10.24 31.32 -15.23
C HIS A 22 9.26 30.38 -15.94
N TRP A 23 9.08 29.13 -15.50
CA TRP A 23 8.27 28.15 -16.22
C TRP A 23 6.75 28.40 -16.21
N TYR A 24 6.25 29.27 -15.30
CA TYR A 24 4.82 29.62 -15.21
C TYR A 24 4.59 31.14 -15.21
N ARG A 25 3.36 31.55 -15.52
CA ARG A 25 2.85 32.91 -15.26
C ARG A 25 1.62 32.87 -14.36
N ARG A 26 1.47 33.85 -13.48
CA ARG A 26 0.23 34.05 -12.70
C ARG A 26 -0.88 34.54 -13.63
N ILE A 27 -2.09 34.05 -13.40
CA ILE A 27 -3.32 34.53 -14.06
C ILE A 27 -4.36 34.87 -12.98
N SER A 28 -5.54 35.35 -13.38
CA SER A 28 -6.60 35.76 -12.44
C SER A 28 -6.95 34.65 -11.45
N SER A 29 -6.97 35.01 -10.17
CA SER A 29 -7.46 34.14 -9.09
C SER A 29 -8.98 33.97 -9.17
N TYR A 30 -9.50 32.97 -8.44
CA TYR A 30 -10.93 32.77 -8.25
C TYR A 30 -11.23 32.52 -6.78
N ASP A 31 -12.41 32.93 -6.33
CA ASP A 31 -12.86 32.69 -4.95
C ASP A 31 -13.57 31.33 -4.83
N THR A 32 -13.50 30.74 -3.64
CA THR A 32 -14.17 29.50 -3.29
C THR A 32 -14.69 29.58 -1.86
N ASN A 33 -15.91 29.08 -1.65
CA ASN A 33 -16.51 29.03 -0.32
C ASN A 33 -15.70 28.21 0.71
N THR A 34 -14.86 27.28 0.25
CA THR A 34 -14.10 26.38 1.12
C THR A 34 -12.65 26.83 1.36
N PHE A 35 -12.02 27.48 0.38
CA PHE A 35 -10.59 27.81 0.42
C PHE A 35 -10.31 29.30 0.26
N GLY A 36 -11.34 30.14 0.13
CA GLY A 36 -11.22 31.57 -0.16
C GLY A 36 -10.61 31.80 -1.54
N LEU A 37 -9.84 32.88 -1.65
CA LEU A 37 -9.15 33.30 -2.86
C LEU A 37 -8.03 32.32 -3.24
N VAL A 38 -8.16 31.71 -4.42
CA VAL A 38 -7.23 30.69 -4.94
C VAL A 38 -6.43 31.25 -6.11
N PRO A 39 -5.10 31.37 -5.97
CA PRO A 39 -4.21 31.75 -7.07
C PRO A 39 -4.23 30.75 -8.22
N ARG A 40 -4.21 31.26 -9.45
CA ARG A 40 -4.12 30.47 -10.69
C ARG A 40 -2.85 30.79 -11.46
N PHE A 41 -2.43 29.80 -12.24
CA PHE A 41 -1.20 29.83 -13.00
C PHE A 41 -1.41 29.21 -14.38
N LEU A 42 -0.57 29.59 -15.32
CA LEU A 42 -0.48 29.01 -16.66
C LEU A 42 0.98 28.56 -16.89
N CYS A 43 1.18 27.29 -17.26
CA CYS A 43 2.48 26.81 -17.69
C CYS A 43 2.87 27.51 -19.00
N LYS A 44 4.07 28.07 -19.10
CA LYS A 44 4.53 28.75 -20.33
C LYS A 44 4.88 27.78 -21.45
N SER A 45 5.23 26.53 -21.13
CA SER A 45 5.63 25.53 -22.13
C SER A 45 4.45 24.79 -22.75
N CYS A 46 3.50 24.30 -21.93
CA CYS A 46 2.36 23.50 -22.44
C CYS A 46 1.00 24.22 -22.34
N LEU A 47 0.98 25.47 -21.89
CA LEU A 47 -0.23 26.29 -21.73
C LEU A 47 -1.30 25.68 -20.81
N LYS A 48 -0.96 24.65 -20.03
CA LYS A 48 -1.87 24.08 -19.04
C LYS A 48 -2.16 25.11 -17.96
N SER A 49 -3.45 25.39 -17.74
CA SER A 49 -3.89 26.18 -16.58
C SER A 49 -4.07 25.30 -15.35
N PHE A 50 -3.68 25.81 -14.19
CA PHE A 50 -3.79 25.13 -12.90
C PHE A 50 -3.86 26.14 -11.76
N SER A 51 -4.03 25.66 -10.52
CA SER A 51 -4.14 26.52 -9.34
C SER A 51 -3.31 26.00 -8.18
N SER A 52 -3.19 26.79 -7.10
CA SER A 52 -2.53 26.31 -5.88
C SER A 52 -3.21 25.06 -5.30
N GLN A 53 -4.53 24.92 -5.47
CA GLN A 53 -5.25 23.72 -5.05
C GLN A 53 -4.84 22.46 -5.79
N THR A 54 -4.27 22.55 -7.01
CA THR A 54 -3.81 21.38 -7.78
C THR A 54 -2.78 20.55 -7.00
N PHE A 55 -1.98 21.21 -6.16
CA PHE A 55 -0.93 20.59 -5.34
C PHE A 55 -1.36 20.32 -3.90
N SER A 56 -2.61 20.65 -3.54
CA SER A 56 -3.13 20.40 -2.20
C SER A 56 -3.74 18.99 -2.12
N ILE A 57 -3.55 18.32 -0.99
CA ILE A 57 -4.25 17.05 -0.69
C ILE A 57 -5.78 17.21 -0.80
N ASP A 58 -6.29 18.42 -0.54
CA ASP A 58 -7.70 18.78 -0.60
C ASP A 58 -8.19 19.13 -2.02
N TYR A 59 -7.41 18.88 -3.07
CA TYR A 59 -7.84 19.14 -4.46
C TYR A 59 -9.22 18.53 -4.77
N TYR A 60 -10.19 19.33 -5.24
CA TYR A 60 -11.62 18.96 -5.42
C TYR A 60 -12.42 18.63 -4.13
N ALA A 61 -11.84 18.75 -2.94
CA ALA A 61 -12.59 18.64 -1.70
C ALA A 61 -13.54 19.83 -1.53
N LYS A 62 -14.68 19.60 -0.89
CA LYS A 62 -15.70 20.64 -0.60
C LYS A 62 -15.76 21.03 0.88
N LYS A 63 -14.84 20.50 1.69
CA LYS A 63 -14.72 20.74 3.13
C LYS A 63 -13.29 20.45 3.55
N LYS A 64 -12.65 21.34 4.30
CA LYS A 64 -11.35 21.06 4.93
C LYS A 64 -11.55 20.13 6.12
N LEU A 65 -10.70 19.13 6.26
CA LEU A 65 -10.69 18.22 7.40
C LEU A 65 -9.25 17.99 7.86
N ASN A 66 -9.07 17.70 9.15
CA ASN A 66 -7.76 17.35 9.69
C ASN A 66 -7.37 15.94 9.22
N HIS A 67 -6.44 15.86 8.27
CA HIS A 67 -5.98 14.59 7.70
C HIS A 67 -5.19 13.75 8.71
N LEU A 68 -4.38 14.41 9.56
CA LEU A 68 -3.63 13.74 10.62
C LEU A 68 -4.56 13.08 11.64
N GLU A 69 -5.65 13.77 12.02
CA GLU A 69 -6.64 13.19 12.93
C GLU A 69 -7.31 11.94 12.32
N ILE A 70 -7.66 12.00 11.03
CA ILE A 70 -8.25 10.85 10.31
C ILE A 70 -7.27 9.69 10.26
N PHE A 71 -6.01 9.98 9.93
CA PHE A 71 -4.91 9.01 9.86
C PHE A 71 -4.69 8.31 11.20
N ASN A 72 -4.52 9.07 12.28
CA ASN A 72 -4.32 8.51 13.61
C ASN A 72 -5.50 7.64 14.05
N LYS A 73 -6.75 8.09 13.80
CA LYS A 73 -7.94 7.32 14.20
C LYS A 73 -8.09 6.03 13.41
N ILE A 74 -7.84 6.04 12.10
CA ILE A 74 -8.02 4.83 11.27
C ILE A 74 -6.96 3.78 11.60
N ASN A 75 -5.72 4.19 11.87
CA ASN A 75 -4.62 3.31 12.28
C ASN A 75 -4.73 2.85 13.75
N ALA A 76 -5.54 3.53 14.56
CA ALA A 76 -5.92 3.09 15.91
C ALA A 76 -7.19 2.19 15.92
N GLY A 77 -7.53 1.55 14.81
CA GLY A 77 -8.68 0.64 14.74
C GLY A 77 -10.07 1.30 14.77
N SER A 78 -10.19 2.62 14.55
CA SER A 78 -11.51 3.27 14.52
C SER A 78 -12.30 2.90 13.26
N GLY A 79 -13.54 2.46 13.44
CA GLY A 79 -14.48 2.28 12.34
C GLY A 79 -14.86 3.60 11.66
N LEU A 80 -15.12 3.58 10.35
CA LEU A 80 -15.46 4.79 9.57
C LEU A 80 -16.61 5.62 10.15
N ARG A 81 -17.65 4.97 10.68
CA ARG A 81 -18.79 5.66 11.28
C ARG A 81 -18.41 6.40 12.57
N ASN A 82 -17.45 5.87 13.33
CA ASN A 82 -16.94 6.52 14.53
C ASN A 82 -16.20 7.80 14.17
N ILE A 83 -15.26 7.72 13.22
CA ILE A 83 -14.51 8.88 12.71
C ILE A 83 -15.47 9.93 12.14
N ALA A 84 -16.46 9.50 11.36
CA ALA A 84 -17.45 10.38 10.76
C ALA A 84 -18.31 11.13 11.80
N ARG A 85 -18.71 10.46 12.88
CA ARG A 85 -19.45 11.07 14.00
C ARG A 85 -18.61 12.12 14.71
N ASN A 86 -17.35 11.79 15.03
CA ASN A 86 -16.42 12.71 15.69
C ASN A 86 -16.20 13.98 14.85
N LEU A 87 -16.02 13.82 13.54
CA LEU A 87 -15.79 14.93 12.61
C LEU A 87 -17.08 15.61 12.10
N LYS A 88 -18.26 15.16 12.55
CA LYS A 88 -19.58 15.66 12.10
C LYS A 88 -19.70 15.70 10.56
N VAL A 89 -19.35 14.60 9.91
CA VAL A 89 -19.43 14.42 8.45
C VAL A 89 -19.99 13.05 8.09
N SER A 90 -20.29 12.83 6.81
CA SER A 90 -20.66 11.49 6.34
C SER A 90 -19.46 10.52 6.34
N PRO A 91 -19.67 9.20 6.52
CA PRO A 91 -18.62 8.20 6.34
C PRO A 91 -17.97 8.25 4.96
N ARG A 92 -18.73 8.61 3.93
CA ARG A 92 -18.23 8.78 2.55
C ARG A 92 -17.20 9.90 2.46
N THR A 93 -17.38 10.98 3.24
CA THR A 93 -16.40 12.08 3.32
C THR A 93 -15.10 11.60 3.95
N VAL A 94 -15.17 10.80 5.01
CA VAL A 94 -13.98 10.19 5.66
C VAL A 94 -13.27 9.24 4.70
N THR A 95 -14.00 8.34 4.04
CA THR A 95 -13.45 7.46 2.99
C THR A 95 -12.74 8.26 1.91
N ASN A 96 -13.30 9.39 1.47
CA ASN A 96 -12.61 10.24 0.49
C ASN A 96 -11.27 10.80 0.99
N ARG A 97 -11.12 11.12 2.29
CA ARG A 97 -9.85 11.55 2.89
C ARG A 97 -8.85 10.41 3.00
N ILE A 98 -9.31 9.24 3.44
CA ILE A 98 -8.49 8.01 3.49
C ILE A 98 -7.95 7.70 2.09
N ASN A 99 -8.78 7.76 1.04
CA ASN A 99 -8.33 7.47 -0.33
C ASN A 99 -7.27 8.46 -0.85
N ARG A 100 -7.29 9.71 -0.38
CA ARG A 100 -6.26 10.71 -0.72
C ARG A 100 -4.94 10.40 -0.01
N LEU A 101 -5.00 10.10 1.28
CA LEU A 101 -3.84 9.70 2.07
C LEU A 101 -3.22 8.40 1.56
N ALA A 102 -4.05 7.39 1.31
CA ALA A 102 -3.62 6.10 0.76
C ALA A 102 -2.94 6.24 -0.61
N ARG A 103 -3.42 7.16 -1.44
CA ARG A 103 -2.74 7.47 -2.71
C ARG A 103 -1.36 8.08 -2.48
N ASN A 104 -1.24 9.09 -1.63
CA ASN A 104 0.06 9.68 -1.30
C ASN A 104 0.99 8.61 -0.72
N ALA A 105 0.48 7.77 0.17
CA ALA A 105 1.21 6.67 0.81
C ALA A 105 1.78 5.69 -0.22
N LEU A 106 0.98 5.29 -1.21
CA LEU A 106 1.43 4.42 -2.30
C LEU A 106 2.51 5.08 -3.16
N PHE A 107 2.33 6.34 -3.53
CA PHE A 107 3.34 7.06 -4.33
C PHE A 107 4.66 7.20 -3.59
N ILE A 108 4.60 7.59 -2.31
CA ILE A 108 5.80 7.73 -1.50
C ILE A 108 6.48 6.38 -1.32
N HIS A 109 5.72 5.34 -0.97
CA HIS A 109 6.26 4.00 -0.78
C HIS A 109 6.98 3.52 -2.03
N GLN A 110 6.36 3.66 -3.20
CA GLN A 110 6.94 3.24 -4.47
C GLN A 110 8.21 4.02 -4.82
N ALA A 111 8.25 5.33 -4.54
CA ALA A 111 9.45 6.13 -4.76
C ALA A 111 10.59 5.72 -3.82
N ILE A 112 10.28 5.46 -2.54
CA ILE A 112 11.28 5.07 -1.54
C ILE A 112 11.86 3.68 -1.83
N LEU A 113 11.07 2.76 -2.39
CA LEU A 113 11.60 1.45 -2.79
C LEU A 113 12.82 1.58 -3.71
N ASP A 114 12.88 2.61 -4.57
CA ASP A 114 14.00 2.81 -5.50
C ASP A 114 15.26 3.34 -4.81
N GLU A 115 15.12 3.95 -3.62
CA GLU A 115 16.22 4.49 -2.81
C GLU A 115 16.75 3.49 -1.77
N LEU A 116 16.01 2.39 -1.52
CA LEU A 116 16.39 1.40 -0.52
C LEU A 116 17.47 0.44 -1.04
N PRO A 117 18.43 0.00 -0.20
CA PRO A 117 19.57 -0.78 -0.65
C PRO A 117 19.34 -2.31 -0.68
N PHE A 118 18.22 -2.82 -0.14
CA PHE A 118 17.86 -4.27 -0.11
C PHE A 118 18.96 -5.22 0.43
N LEU A 119 19.70 -4.78 1.45
CA LEU A 119 20.85 -5.52 2.00
C LEU A 119 20.45 -6.62 3.00
N GLU A 120 19.27 -6.54 3.59
CA GLU A 120 18.81 -7.53 4.57
C GLU A 120 18.29 -8.82 3.94
N HIS A 121 18.02 -9.83 4.76
CA HIS A 121 17.26 -11.01 4.37
C HIS A 121 15.76 -10.73 4.47
N PHE A 122 14.93 -11.60 3.90
CA PHE A 122 13.49 -11.38 3.88
C PHE A 122 12.70 -12.58 4.37
N ALA A 123 11.55 -12.29 4.94
CA ALA A 123 10.49 -13.25 5.22
C ALA A 123 9.26 -12.91 4.38
N ALA A 124 8.61 -13.91 3.81
CA ALA A 124 7.37 -13.75 3.06
C ALA A 124 6.32 -14.77 3.49
N ASP A 125 5.08 -14.31 3.60
CA ASP A 125 3.92 -15.15 3.89
C ASP A 125 2.62 -14.46 3.44
N GLY A 126 1.52 -15.22 3.47
CA GLY A 126 0.17 -14.79 3.15
C GLY A 126 -0.65 -14.55 4.42
N PHE A 127 -1.07 -13.31 4.63
CA PHE A 127 -2.05 -12.97 5.65
C PHE A 127 -3.47 -13.32 5.16
N GLU A 128 -4.06 -14.39 5.71
CA GLU A 128 -5.41 -14.83 5.35
C GLU A 128 -6.51 -14.08 6.14
N SER A 129 -7.49 -13.57 5.40
CA SER A 129 -8.66 -12.85 5.89
C SER A 129 -9.87 -13.15 4.98
N PHE A 130 -10.90 -12.32 4.97
CA PHE A 130 -11.98 -12.38 4.01
C PHE A 130 -12.58 -11.01 3.69
N CYS A 131 -13.21 -10.91 2.53
CA CYS A 131 -13.91 -9.72 2.07
C CYS A 131 -15.35 -10.06 1.72
N VAL A 132 -16.30 -9.16 1.98
CA VAL A 132 -17.75 -9.32 1.78
C VAL A 132 -18.40 -10.37 2.71
N SER A 133 -17.86 -11.58 2.82
CA SER A 133 -18.29 -12.61 3.76
C SER A 133 -17.23 -13.72 3.84
N GLN A 134 -17.35 -14.62 4.84
CA GLN A 134 -16.49 -15.81 4.97
C GLN A 134 -16.56 -16.79 3.77
N TYR A 135 -17.46 -16.58 2.81
CA TYR A 135 -17.48 -17.33 1.54
C TYR A 135 -16.46 -16.84 0.52
N PHE A 136 -15.86 -15.67 0.74
CA PHE A 136 -14.81 -15.11 -0.10
C PHE A 136 -13.58 -14.82 0.77
N PRO A 137 -12.89 -15.86 1.26
CA PRO A 137 -11.60 -15.67 1.89
C PRO A 137 -10.64 -14.98 0.93
N ASP A 138 -9.67 -14.28 1.50
CA ASP A 138 -8.62 -13.60 0.78
C ASP A 138 -7.26 -13.82 1.45
N ASN A 139 -6.22 -13.49 0.71
CA ASN A 139 -4.83 -13.62 1.13
C ASN A 139 -4.06 -12.40 0.65
N TYR A 140 -3.40 -11.73 1.59
CA TYR A 140 -2.46 -10.65 1.32
C TYR A 140 -1.06 -11.22 1.41
N ASN A 141 -0.38 -11.45 0.27
CA ASN A 141 1.03 -11.82 0.36
C ASN A 141 1.82 -10.59 0.75
N ILE A 142 2.72 -10.74 1.71
CA ILE A 142 3.58 -9.67 2.21
C ILE A 142 5.04 -10.11 2.15
N LEU A 143 5.92 -9.17 1.81
CA LEU A 143 7.37 -9.34 1.90
C LEU A 143 7.90 -8.36 2.93
N VAL A 144 8.60 -8.88 3.94
CA VAL A 144 9.03 -8.11 5.10
C VAL A 144 10.53 -8.32 5.31
N GLY A 145 11.25 -7.23 5.56
CA GLY A 145 12.65 -7.28 5.96
C GLY A 145 12.84 -8.03 7.27
N ASP A 146 13.80 -8.96 7.31
CA ASP A 146 14.08 -9.80 8.48
C ASP A 146 14.51 -8.97 9.70
N HIS A 147 15.35 -7.96 9.46
CA HIS A 147 15.82 -7.07 10.50
C HIS A 147 14.91 -5.86 10.63
N SER A 148 14.71 -5.09 9.55
CA SER A 148 14.03 -3.80 9.62
C SER A 148 12.53 -3.91 9.89
N GLN A 149 11.92 -5.08 9.61
CA GLN A 149 10.47 -5.24 9.57
C GLN A 149 9.76 -4.22 8.67
N PHE A 150 10.49 -3.60 7.75
CA PHE A 150 9.92 -2.79 6.70
C PHE A 150 9.16 -3.70 5.74
N VAL A 151 7.94 -3.33 5.39
CA VAL A 151 7.13 -4.08 4.44
C VAL A 151 7.41 -3.57 3.04
N TYR A 152 8.12 -4.35 2.24
CA TYR A 152 8.57 -3.96 0.90
C TYR A 152 7.48 -4.14 -0.14
N PHE A 153 6.76 -5.25 -0.06
CA PHE A 153 5.74 -5.63 -1.02
C PHE A 153 4.48 -6.12 -0.31
N TRP A 154 3.34 -5.78 -0.88
CA TRP A 154 2.07 -6.43 -0.56
C TRP A 154 1.15 -6.47 -1.76
N ASP A 155 0.26 -7.45 -1.78
CA ASP A 155 -0.80 -7.55 -2.76
C ASP A 155 -2.07 -8.19 -2.18
N TYR A 156 -2.95 -8.69 -3.06
CA TYR A 156 -4.22 -9.30 -2.67
C TYR A 156 -4.66 -10.39 -3.63
N VAL A 157 -5.13 -11.49 -3.07
CA VAL A 157 -5.71 -12.60 -3.82
C VAL A 157 -7.03 -13.02 -3.19
N SER A 158 -8.09 -13.11 -4.00
CA SER A 158 -9.33 -13.78 -3.58
C SER A 158 -9.14 -15.30 -3.65
N LEU A 159 -9.58 -16.00 -2.62
CA LEU A 159 -9.49 -17.46 -2.48
C LEU A 159 -10.88 -18.10 -2.53
N ARG A 160 -10.92 -19.37 -2.97
CA ARG A 160 -12.13 -20.19 -2.82
C ARG A 160 -12.28 -20.59 -1.35
N ARG A 161 -13.52 -20.58 -0.83
CA ARG A 161 -13.79 -21.03 0.54
C ARG A 161 -13.29 -22.46 0.77
N LYS A 162 -12.30 -22.60 1.65
CA LYS A 162 -11.72 -23.87 2.11
C LYS A 162 -12.16 -24.19 3.54
N GLY A 163 -11.70 -25.33 4.06
CA GLY A 163 -11.98 -25.78 5.42
C GLY A 163 -13.27 -26.58 5.59
N ARG A 164 -13.56 -26.96 6.84
CA ARG A 164 -14.74 -27.76 7.19
C ARG A 164 -16.01 -26.95 6.94
N MET A 165 -16.94 -27.54 6.18
CA MET A 165 -18.22 -26.92 5.85
C MET A 165 -19.37 -27.90 6.03
N THR A 166 -20.48 -27.41 6.56
CA THR A 166 -21.75 -28.15 6.63
C THR A 166 -22.36 -28.35 5.24
N LYS A 167 -23.31 -29.28 5.08
CA LYS A 167 -24.00 -29.52 3.80
C LYS A 167 -24.62 -28.23 3.24
N LYS A 168 -25.35 -27.49 4.08
CA LYS A 168 -25.94 -26.19 3.75
C LYS A 168 -24.90 -25.14 3.33
N GLN A 169 -23.74 -25.10 3.98
CA GLN A 169 -22.65 -24.19 3.58
C GLN A 169 -22.04 -24.59 2.23
N LYS A 170 -21.94 -25.89 1.93
CA LYS A 170 -21.46 -26.37 0.61
C LYS A 170 -22.43 -26.00 -0.51
N GLU A 171 -23.74 -26.17 -0.29
CA GLU A 171 -24.78 -25.73 -1.23
C GLU A 171 -24.71 -24.22 -1.45
N LYS A 172 -24.62 -23.44 -0.36
CA LYS A 172 -24.51 -21.99 -0.48
C LYS A 172 -23.27 -21.54 -1.23
N ARG A 173 -22.12 -22.20 -0.97
CA ARG A 173 -20.88 -21.98 -1.72
C ARG A 173 -21.09 -22.24 -3.21
N LYS A 174 -21.71 -23.37 -3.59
CA LYS A 174 -22.00 -23.69 -4.99
C LYS A 174 -22.84 -22.62 -5.68
N GLU A 175 -23.85 -22.08 -4.99
CA GLU A 175 -24.64 -20.97 -5.53
C GLU A 175 -23.81 -19.69 -5.75
N LEU A 176 -22.99 -19.32 -4.76
CA LEU A 176 -22.17 -18.11 -4.85
C LEU A 176 -21.07 -18.22 -5.92
N GLU A 177 -20.49 -19.41 -6.09
CA GLU A 177 -19.48 -19.67 -7.12
C GLU A 177 -20.04 -19.56 -8.55
N LYS A 178 -21.36 -19.68 -8.75
CA LYS A 178 -22.01 -19.35 -10.04
C LYS A 178 -21.93 -17.86 -10.39
N ILE A 179 -21.86 -17.00 -9.37
CA ILE A 179 -21.80 -15.53 -9.53
C ILE A 179 -20.34 -15.07 -9.59
N TYR A 180 -19.49 -15.59 -8.70
CA TYR A 180 -18.09 -15.24 -8.65
C TYR A 180 -17.26 -16.45 -8.18
N CYS A 181 -16.40 -16.93 -9.06
CA CYS A 181 -15.41 -17.96 -8.76
C CYS A 181 -14.01 -17.32 -8.83
N PRO A 182 -13.27 -17.26 -7.72
CA PRO A 182 -11.87 -16.81 -7.73
C PRO A 182 -11.01 -17.65 -8.67
N PRO A 183 -10.01 -17.03 -9.35
CA PRO A 183 -9.12 -17.76 -10.25
C PRO A 183 -8.32 -18.83 -9.49
N GLY A 184 -8.05 -19.95 -10.17
CA GLY A 184 -7.14 -20.97 -9.67
C GLY A 184 -5.71 -20.44 -9.57
N LYS A 185 -4.90 -21.04 -8.68
CA LYS A 185 -3.48 -20.71 -8.48
C LYS A 185 -3.20 -19.24 -8.14
N GLY A 186 -4.18 -18.53 -7.57
CA GLY A 186 -4.03 -17.12 -7.22
C GLY A 186 -2.83 -16.85 -6.29
N ILE A 187 -2.59 -17.72 -5.31
CA ILE A 187 -1.46 -17.60 -4.37
C ILE A 187 -0.13 -17.80 -5.09
N GLU A 188 0.00 -18.85 -5.90
CA GLU A 188 1.20 -19.12 -6.70
C GLU A 188 1.55 -17.94 -7.62
N ASN A 189 0.56 -17.42 -8.36
CA ASN A 189 0.79 -16.30 -9.28
C ASN A 189 1.20 -15.01 -8.54
N SER A 190 0.52 -14.71 -7.43
CA SER A 190 0.83 -13.56 -6.59
C SER A 190 2.21 -13.66 -5.94
N PHE A 191 2.59 -14.86 -5.47
CA PHE A 191 3.92 -15.09 -4.92
C PHE A 191 5.00 -15.03 -6.01
N THR A 192 4.67 -15.38 -7.26
CA THR A 192 5.56 -15.20 -8.41
C THR A 192 5.86 -13.71 -8.64
N ASP A 193 4.83 -12.85 -8.62
CA ASP A 193 5.01 -11.39 -8.72
C ASP A 193 5.89 -10.86 -7.57
N LEU A 194 5.67 -11.33 -6.33
CA LEU A 194 6.46 -10.96 -5.15
C LEU A 194 7.93 -11.38 -5.27
N SER A 195 8.18 -12.62 -5.72
CA SER A 195 9.55 -13.13 -5.86
C SER A 195 10.28 -12.44 -7.01
N GLU A 196 9.61 -12.17 -8.12
CA GLU A 196 10.18 -11.41 -9.24
C GLU A 196 10.53 -9.98 -8.84
N PHE A 197 9.65 -9.32 -8.08
CA PHE A 197 9.94 -8.03 -7.48
C PHE A 197 11.25 -8.06 -6.69
N LEU A 198 11.39 -9.02 -5.78
CA LEU A 198 12.59 -9.13 -4.95
C LEU A 198 13.83 -9.48 -5.78
N ALA A 199 13.71 -10.36 -6.77
CA ALA A 199 14.83 -10.75 -7.63
C ALA A 199 15.35 -9.59 -8.49
N MET A 200 14.45 -8.73 -8.98
CA MET A 200 14.84 -7.50 -9.69
C MET A 200 15.55 -6.50 -8.77
N ARG A 201 15.08 -6.32 -7.52
CA ARG A 201 15.69 -5.34 -6.59
C ARG A 201 17.01 -5.80 -5.97
N THR A 202 17.27 -7.11 -5.96
CA THR A 202 18.50 -7.69 -5.40
C THR A 202 19.50 -8.10 -6.47
N HIS A 203 19.34 -7.62 -7.70
CA HIS A 203 20.12 -8.13 -8.83
C HIS A 203 21.62 -7.88 -8.73
N ASP A 204 22.01 -6.73 -8.19
CA ASP A 204 23.39 -6.27 -7.98
C ASP A 204 23.99 -6.68 -6.62
N ARG A 205 23.22 -7.42 -5.81
CA ARG A 205 23.67 -7.84 -4.49
C ARG A 205 24.85 -8.82 -4.63
N LYS A 206 25.95 -8.52 -3.93
CA LYS A 206 27.16 -9.38 -3.91
C LYS A 206 27.01 -10.59 -3.00
N ASP A 207 26.39 -10.39 -1.83
CA ASP A 207 26.16 -11.46 -0.86
C ASP A 207 24.91 -12.26 -1.19
N TYR A 208 24.87 -13.51 -0.74
CA TYR A 208 23.66 -14.31 -0.89
C TYR A 208 22.48 -13.70 -0.12
N LEU A 209 21.28 -13.91 -0.65
CA LEU A 209 20.02 -13.56 -0.03
C LEU A 209 19.34 -14.79 0.56
N ILE A 210 18.83 -14.70 1.79
CA ILE A 210 17.92 -15.71 2.33
C ILE A 210 16.48 -15.20 2.22
N LEU A 211 15.63 -16.00 1.59
CA LEU A 211 14.18 -15.82 1.61
C LEU A 211 13.56 -16.91 2.47
N SER A 212 12.92 -16.53 3.58
CA SER A 212 12.25 -17.44 4.49
C SER A 212 10.74 -17.44 4.26
N THR A 213 10.12 -18.62 4.16
CA THR A 213 8.67 -18.80 4.05
C THR A 213 8.18 -19.96 4.90
N ASP A 214 6.87 -20.15 5.00
CA ASP A 214 6.30 -21.41 5.47
C ASP A 214 6.53 -22.55 4.43
N GLU A 215 6.06 -23.75 4.75
CA GLU A 215 6.22 -24.94 3.91
C GLU A 215 5.16 -25.06 2.79
N LYS A 216 4.46 -23.98 2.43
CA LYS A 216 3.39 -24.04 1.45
C LYS A 216 3.94 -24.31 0.04
N SER A 217 3.47 -25.41 -0.55
CA SER A 217 3.90 -25.81 -1.91
C SER A 217 3.65 -24.76 -2.99
N ASP A 218 2.68 -23.85 -2.82
CA ASP A 218 2.42 -22.76 -3.76
C ASP A 218 3.63 -21.80 -3.87
N TYR A 219 4.34 -21.54 -2.77
CA TYR A 219 5.49 -20.64 -2.73
C TYR A 219 6.70 -21.27 -3.43
N GLU A 220 6.95 -22.55 -3.16
CA GLU A 220 8.00 -23.31 -3.85
C GLU A 220 7.73 -23.37 -5.36
N ARG A 221 6.50 -23.71 -5.78
CA ARG A 221 6.12 -23.69 -7.20
C ARG A 221 6.33 -22.31 -7.84
N ALA A 222 5.99 -21.23 -7.14
CA ALA A 222 6.14 -19.88 -7.65
C ALA A 222 7.61 -19.50 -7.89
N LEU A 223 8.51 -19.87 -6.98
CA LEU A 223 9.95 -19.61 -7.11
C LEU A 223 10.56 -20.31 -8.33
N TYR A 224 10.21 -21.58 -8.57
CA TYR A 224 10.72 -22.33 -9.72
C TYR A 224 10.00 -22.02 -11.03
N LYS A 225 8.81 -21.41 -10.97
CA LYS A 225 8.07 -20.98 -12.17
C LYS A 225 8.66 -19.72 -12.80
N SER A 226 9.27 -18.83 -12.01
CA SER A 226 9.91 -17.63 -12.51
C SER A 226 11.35 -17.95 -12.95
N PRO A 227 11.70 -17.81 -14.24
CA PRO A 227 13.06 -18.09 -14.72
C PRO A 227 14.13 -17.25 -14.01
N LEU A 228 13.79 -16.03 -13.62
CA LEU A 228 14.68 -15.14 -12.89
C LEU A 228 14.99 -15.67 -11.50
N CYS A 229 13.96 -16.08 -10.75
CA CYS A 229 14.12 -16.60 -9.39
C CYS A 229 14.80 -17.97 -9.39
N GLU A 230 14.42 -18.84 -10.32
CA GLU A 230 15.02 -20.15 -10.52
C GLU A 230 16.53 -20.02 -10.78
N LYS A 231 16.95 -19.15 -11.70
CA LYS A 231 18.36 -18.86 -11.97
C LYS A 231 19.11 -18.42 -10.71
N ARG A 232 18.52 -17.50 -9.92
CA ARG A 232 19.15 -16.99 -8.69
C ARG A 232 19.37 -18.08 -7.63
N LEU A 233 18.42 -19.02 -7.53
CA LEU A 233 18.53 -20.18 -6.64
C LEU A 233 19.63 -21.14 -7.10
N TYR A 234 19.70 -21.46 -8.39
CA TYR A 234 20.74 -22.34 -8.94
C TYR A 234 22.14 -21.76 -8.81
N GLU A 235 22.31 -20.45 -9.02
CA GLU A 235 23.60 -19.76 -8.88
C GLU A 235 24.04 -19.60 -7.41
N GLY A 236 23.18 -19.96 -6.44
CA GLY A 236 23.47 -19.81 -5.01
C GLY A 236 23.42 -18.37 -4.49
N SER A 237 23.09 -17.41 -5.36
CA SER A 237 22.84 -16.01 -4.97
C SER A 237 21.61 -15.88 -4.07
N TRP A 238 20.64 -16.79 -4.21
CA TRP A 238 19.50 -16.93 -3.33
C TRP A 238 19.53 -18.27 -2.59
N ARG A 239 19.11 -18.25 -1.33
CA ARG A 239 18.90 -19.42 -0.48
C ARG A 239 17.47 -19.42 0.02
N TYR A 240 16.72 -20.45 -0.35
CA TYR A 240 15.34 -20.62 0.08
C TYR A 240 15.28 -21.40 1.40
N ARG A 241 14.68 -20.80 2.43
CA ARG A 241 14.51 -21.41 3.75
C ARG A 241 13.03 -21.64 4.03
N LYS A 242 12.64 -22.91 4.15
CA LYS A 242 11.30 -23.29 4.61
C LYS A 242 11.29 -23.44 6.13
N VAL A 243 10.29 -22.88 6.78
CA VAL A 243 10.12 -22.93 8.23
C VAL A 243 8.86 -23.70 8.56
N ASN A 244 8.98 -24.67 9.48
CA ASN A 244 7.84 -25.52 9.80
C ASN A 244 6.80 -24.74 10.63
N SER A 245 5.53 -24.89 10.28
CA SER A 245 4.42 -24.23 10.98
C SER A 245 4.31 -24.56 12.48
N LYS A 246 4.90 -25.68 12.93
CA LYS A 246 4.94 -26.10 14.33
C LYS A 246 6.08 -25.46 15.13
N GLU A 247 7.00 -24.77 14.46
CA GLU A 247 8.10 -24.12 15.17
C GLU A 247 7.59 -23.03 16.12
N PRO A 248 8.23 -22.86 17.29
CA PRO A 248 7.84 -21.82 18.23
C PRO A 248 7.87 -20.43 17.59
N ARG A 249 6.79 -19.67 17.75
CA ARG A 249 6.67 -18.26 17.29
C ARG A 249 7.41 -17.31 18.23
N THR A 250 8.73 -17.44 18.27
CA THR A 250 9.63 -16.58 19.05
C THR A 250 10.29 -15.53 18.16
N MET A 251 11.02 -14.58 18.75
CA MET A 251 11.82 -13.60 17.99
C MET A 251 12.95 -14.23 17.16
N MET A 252 13.36 -15.46 17.50
CA MET A 252 14.38 -16.19 16.75
C MET A 252 13.82 -16.95 15.54
N ASN A 253 12.49 -17.02 15.42
CA ASN A 253 11.85 -17.67 14.29
C ASN A 253 12.13 -16.85 13.01
N PRO A 254 12.60 -17.45 11.90
CA PRO A 254 12.85 -16.70 10.66
C PRO A 254 11.58 -16.08 10.05
N LEU A 255 10.39 -16.55 10.42
CA LEU A 255 9.11 -15.95 10.07
C LEU A 255 8.59 -14.96 11.12
N PHE A 256 9.38 -14.62 12.14
CA PHE A 256 9.00 -13.59 13.10
C PHE A 256 8.56 -12.27 12.43
N PRO A 257 9.23 -11.74 11.38
CA PRO A 257 8.84 -10.47 10.76
C PRO A 257 7.41 -10.49 10.19
N VAL A 258 7.03 -11.56 9.49
CA VAL A 258 5.68 -11.71 8.93
C VAL A 258 4.64 -12.02 10.00
N ASN A 259 4.98 -12.85 11.00
CA ASN A 259 4.12 -13.11 12.16
C ASN A 259 3.88 -11.84 12.99
N TYR A 260 4.89 -10.98 13.10
CA TYR A 260 4.78 -9.68 13.73
C TYR A 260 3.77 -8.82 12.97
N MET A 261 3.85 -8.75 11.64
CA MET A 261 2.90 -7.98 10.83
C MET A 261 1.47 -8.53 10.90
N ASP A 262 1.26 -9.84 10.85
CA ASP A 262 -0.05 -10.47 11.04
C ASP A 262 -0.69 -10.02 12.37
N ARG A 263 0.08 -10.07 13.46
CA ARG A 263 -0.39 -9.59 14.77
C ARG A 263 -0.76 -8.11 14.73
N GLU A 264 0.09 -7.27 14.15
CA GLU A 264 -0.17 -5.83 14.07
C GLU A 264 -1.41 -5.52 13.20
N PHE A 265 -1.62 -6.22 12.08
CA PHE A 265 -2.85 -6.09 11.28
C PHE A 265 -4.10 -6.44 12.09
N ARG A 266 -4.09 -7.57 12.80
CA ARG A 266 -5.24 -8.00 13.63
C ARG A 266 -5.53 -7.05 14.80
N LYS A 267 -4.49 -6.38 15.30
CA LYS A 267 -4.60 -5.44 16.42
C LYS A 267 -5.10 -4.07 15.98
N ASP A 268 -4.51 -3.51 14.92
CA ASP A 268 -4.67 -2.09 14.58
C ASP A 268 -5.68 -1.86 13.47
N MET A 269 -5.94 -2.85 12.61
CA MET A 269 -6.90 -2.70 11.52
C MET A 269 -8.25 -3.29 11.89
N ALA A 270 -9.25 -2.42 12.05
CA ALA A 270 -10.61 -2.82 12.41
C ALA A 270 -11.20 -3.90 11.48
N SER A 271 -10.84 -3.90 10.20
CA SER A 271 -11.30 -4.89 9.20
C SER A 271 -10.76 -6.30 9.41
N HIS A 272 -9.77 -6.46 10.28
CA HIS A 272 -9.07 -7.73 10.52
C HIS A 272 -9.15 -8.17 11.99
N ALA A 273 -9.71 -7.33 12.87
CA ALA A 273 -9.79 -7.58 14.30
C ALA A 273 -10.94 -8.53 14.71
N ARG A 274 -12.09 -8.50 14.02
CA ARG A 274 -13.29 -9.28 14.40
C ARG A 274 -13.97 -9.94 13.21
N GLU A 275 -13.87 -11.26 13.13
CA GLU A 275 -14.40 -12.10 12.04
C GLU A 275 -15.92 -11.98 11.79
N THR A 276 -16.71 -11.51 12.75
CA THR A 276 -18.17 -11.45 12.60
C THR A 276 -18.69 -10.04 12.35
N MET A 277 -17.99 -9.01 12.82
CA MET A 277 -18.54 -7.66 12.93
C MET A 277 -17.87 -6.65 12.02
N GLN A 278 -16.56 -6.75 11.83
CA GLN A 278 -15.77 -5.73 11.17
C GLN A 278 -14.83 -6.38 10.16
N PHE A 279 -15.27 -6.41 8.91
CA PHE A 279 -14.52 -6.93 7.77
C PHE A 279 -14.69 -6.01 6.56
N SER A 280 -13.74 -6.09 5.64
CA SER A 280 -13.76 -5.35 4.39
C SER A 280 -14.96 -5.79 3.54
N ARG A 281 -15.74 -4.83 3.03
CA ARG A 281 -16.86 -5.08 2.10
C ARG A 281 -16.54 -4.74 0.65
N ASN A 282 -15.36 -4.19 0.43
CA ASN A 282 -14.87 -3.78 -0.87
C ASN A 282 -13.35 -3.93 -0.87
N VAL A 283 -12.83 -4.66 -1.86
CA VAL A 283 -11.41 -5.00 -1.91
C VAL A 283 -10.55 -3.76 -2.15
N ASN A 284 -10.97 -2.85 -3.04
CA ASN A 284 -10.22 -1.63 -3.34
C ASN A 284 -10.11 -0.71 -2.12
N GLU A 285 -11.20 -0.56 -1.36
CA GLU A 285 -11.17 0.18 -0.09
C GLU A 285 -10.32 -0.51 0.97
N GLY A 286 -10.32 -1.85 1.01
CA GLY A 286 -9.44 -2.64 1.87
C GLY A 286 -7.96 -2.42 1.54
N MET A 287 -7.60 -2.50 0.25
CA MET A 287 -6.23 -2.29 -0.23
C MET A 287 -5.71 -0.88 -0.01
N LEU A 288 -6.55 0.15 -0.19
CA LEU A 288 -6.19 1.52 0.14
C LEU A 288 -5.92 1.69 1.63
N ARG A 289 -6.74 1.07 2.50
CA ARG A 289 -6.50 1.09 3.95
C ARG A 289 -5.25 0.33 4.36
N MET A 290 -5.03 -0.86 3.77
CA MET A 290 -3.81 -1.64 4.00
C MET A 290 -2.58 -0.81 3.62
N SER A 291 -2.60 -0.16 2.46
CA SER A 291 -1.50 0.71 2.01
C SER A 291 -1.25 1.89 2.94
N LEU A 292 -2.32 2.51 3.46
CA LEU A 292 -2.20 3.61 4.42
C LEU A 292 -1.65 3.15 5.77
N TYR A 293 -2.04 1.96 6.22
CA TYR A 293 -1.53 1.37 7.45
C TYR A 293 -0.07 0.97 7.33
N LEU A 294 0.31 0.32 6.22
CA LEU A 294 1.69 -0.05 5.96
C LEU A 294 2.61 1.17 5.84
N PHE A 295 2.09 2.27 5.32
CA PHE A 295 2.79 3.54 5.32
C PHE A 295 3.02 4.09 6.75
N ASP A 296 2.01 4.04 7.61
CA ASP A 296 2.18 4.37 9.04
C ASP A 296 3.25 3.50 9.70
N HIS A 297 3.17 2.19 9.47
CA HIS A 297 4.12 1.21 9.99
C HIS A 297 5.54 1.50 9.51
N ASN A 298 5.76 1.65 8.21
CA ASN A 298 7.09 1.84 7.64
C ASN A 298 7.72 3.19 8.03
N PHE A 299 6.92 4.27 8.06
CA PHE A 299 7.44 5.64 8.05
C PHE A 299 7.14 6.48 9.29
N PHE A 300 6.23 6.08 10.17
CA PHE A 300 5.90 6.83 11.39
C PHE A 300 6.07 6.02 12.67
N LYS A 301 5.73 4.73 12.65
CA LYS A 301 5.82 3.90 13.84
C LYS A 301 7.28 3.71 14.28
N PRO A 302 7.55 3.83 15.59
CA PRO A 302 8.82 3.41 16.16
C PRO A 302 9.10 1.93 15.87
N TYR A 303 10.31 1.62 15.41
CA TYR A 303 10.75 0.26 15.09
C TYR A 303 10.56 -0.70 16.28
N ARG A 304 10.95 -0.27 17.49
CA ARG A 304 10.80 -1.05 18.73
C ARG A 304 10.57 -0.16 19.95
N VAL A 305 9.32 0.01 20.34
CA VAL A 305 8.94 0.87 21.49
C VAL A 305 9.59 0.44 22.81
N ALA A 306 9.71 -0.87 23.05
CA ALA A 306 10.30 -1.39 24.29
C ALA A 306 11.84 -1.22 24.37
N HIS A 307 12.53 -1.03 23.25
CA HIS A 307 13.98 -0.88 23.20
C HIS A 307 14.36 0.60 23.25
N LYS A 308 14.78 1.10 24.41
CA LYS A 308 15.09 2.53 24.65
C LYS A 308 16.00 3.15 23.60
N GLU A 309 17.00 2.40 23.13
CA GLU A 309 17.97 2.86 22.13
C GLU A 309 17.38 2.89 20.72
N LYS A 310 16.49 1.96 20.36
CA LYS A 310 15.94 1.85 18.99
C LYS A 310 14.58 2.51 18.80
N ARG A 311 13.94 3.00 19.88
CA ARG A 311 12.58 3.60 19.83
C ARG A 311 12.49 4.92 19.05
N HIS A 312 13.62 5.56 18.75
CA HIS A 312 13.67 6.80 17.99
C HIS A 312 13.86 6.56 16.49
N LEU A 313 14.09 5.30 16.08
CA LEU A 313 14.20 4.88 14.70
C LEU A 313 12.86 4.40 14.19
N ARG A 314 12.60 4.63 12.91
CA ARG A 314 11.49 4.10 12.13
C ARG A 314 11.94 2.87 11.33
N HIS A 315 10.99 2.05 10.90
CA HIS A 315 11.28 0.86 10.10
C HIS A 315 12.05 1.19 8.81
N ALA A 316 11.71 2.30 8.13
CA ALA A 316 12.40 2.78 6.94
C ALA A 316 13.88 3.14 7.20
N GLU A 317 14.19 3.78 8.34
CA GLU A 317 15.58 4.11 8.71
C GLU A 317 16.39 2.83 8.96
N VAL A 318 15.79 1.85 9.63
CA VAL A 318 16.44 0.55 9.89
C VAL A 318 16.62 -0.26 8.60
N ALA A 319 15.77 -0.05 7.59
CA ALA A 319 15.92 -0.60 6.25
C ALA A 319 17.04 0.07 5.42
N GLY A 320 17.65 1.13 5.95
CA GLY A 320 18.76 1.84 5.33
C GLY A 320 18.40 3.17 4.66
N LEU A 321 17.18 3.69 4.86
CA LEU A 321 16.80 5.01 4.35
C LEU A 321 17.44 6.12 5.18
N ASP A 322 17.98 7.14 4.50
CA ASP A 322 18.47 8.34 5.17
C ASP A 322 17.35 9.09 5.91
N ARG A 323 17.68 9.62 7.09
CA ARG A 323 16.72 10.29 7.97
C ARG A 323 16.24 11.61 7.40
N ASP A 324 17.14 12.43 6.85
CA ASP A 324 16.80 13.76 6.36
C ASP A 324 15.91 13.62 5.12
N TYR A 325 16.27 12.68 4.24
CA TYR A 325 15.42 12.32 3.10
C TYR A 325 14.04 11.81 3.55
N LEU A 326 13.98 10.97 4.58
CA LEU A 326 12.71 10.49 5.12
C LEU A 326 11.83 11.63 5.64
N GLU A 327 12.39 12.54 6.45
CA GLU A 327 11.66 13.70 6.99
C GLU A 327 11.15 14.61 5.87
N ASP A 328 11.97 14.90 4.87
CA ASP A 328 11.58 15.69 3.70
C ASP A 328 10.39 15.06 2.98
N VAL A 329 10.46 13.75 2.73
CA VAL A 329 9.40 13.02 2.03
C VAL A 329 8.10 12.96 2.83
N VAL A 330 8.13 12.83 4.16
CA VAL A 330 6.89 12.75 4.96
C VAL A 330 6.32 14.12 5.36
N SER A 331 7.13 15.20 5.33
CA SER A 331 6.73 16.55 5.76
C SER A 331 5.45 17.07 5.04
N GLY A 332 5.32 16.77 3.75
CA GLY A 332 4.20 17.16 2.90
C GLY A 332 3.01 16.21 2.94
N PHE A 333 3.11 15.05 3.58
CA PHE A 333 2.17 13.93 3.41
C PHE A 333 0.71 14.31 3.69
N PHE A 334 0.46 15.10 4.73
CA PHE A 334 -0.89 15.48 5.17
C PHE A 334 -1.46 16.72 4.50
N THR A 335 -0.68 17.44 3.68
CA THR A 335 -1.05 18.76 3.16
C THR A 335 -0.94 18.85 1.64
N GLN A 336 0.02 18.14 1.06
CA GLN A 336 0.36 18.19 -0.35
C GLN A 336 -0.17 16.95 -1.09
N ARG A 337 -0.41 17.11 -2.38
CA ARG A 337 -0.73 16.00 -3.28
C ARG A 337 0.56 15.56 -3.98
N TYR A 338 0.85 14.26 -3.93
CA TYR A 338 2.03 13.70 -4.59
C TYR A 338 1.73 13.36 -6.05
N PHE A 339 2.73 13.42 -6.89
CA PHE A 339 2.64 13.19 -8.33
C PHE A 339 3.63 12.09 -8.71
N TRP A 340 3.19 11.11 -9.49
CA TRP A 340 4.03 9.99 -9.89
C TRP A 340 4.78 10.32 -11.17
N LYS A 341 6.01 9.82 -11.30
CA LYS A 341 6.81 9.99 -12.50
C LYS A 341 6.40 8.94 -13.52
N LYS A 342 5.87 9.36 -14.68
CA LYS A 342 5.34 8.43 -15.71
C LYS A 342 6.38 7.40 -16.17
N ASP A 343 7.65 7.79 -16.20
CA ASP A 343 8.75 6.95 -16.68
C ASP A 343 9.32 6.02 -15.60
N HIS A 344 8.83 6.10 -14.36
CA HIS A 344 9.22 5.17 -13.29
C HIS A 344 8.20 4.04 -13.20
N PRO A 345 8.64 2.78 -13.35
CA PRO A 345 7.74 1.65 -13.23
C PRO A 345 7.17 1.60 -11.82
N MET A 346 5.90 1.23 -11.72
CA MET A 346 5.22 1.03 -10.45
C MET A 346 4.79 -0.42 -10.35
N GLU A 347 4.87 -0.97 -9.14
CA GLU A 347 4.47 -2.33 -8.87
C GLU A 347 3.03 -2.61 -9.30
N LYS A 348 2.79 -3.79 -9.89
CA LYS A 348 1.47 -4.18 -10.42
C LYS A 348 0.36 -4.03 -9.37
N SER A 349 0.66 -4.39 -8.11
CA SER A 349 -0.29 -4.29 -6.99
C SER A 349 -0.62 -2.83 -6.64
N ALA A 350 0.36 -1.92 -6.69
CA ALA A 350 0.18 -0.50 -6.46
C ALA A 350 -0.66 0.13 -7.59
N VAL A 351 -0.32 -0.13 -8.85
CA VAL A 351 -1.10 0.32 -10.03
C VAL A 351 -2.55 -0.14 -9.92
N LYS A 352 -2.78 -1.42 -9.58
CA LYS A 352 -4.11 -1.98 -9.41
C LYS A 352 -4.87 -1.34 -8.25
N THR A 353 -4.20 -1.02 -7.15
CA THR A 353 -4.82 -0.35 -5.99
C THR A 353 -5.24 1.09 -6.34
N LEU A 354 -4.35 1.86 -6.96
CA LEU A 354 -4.60 3.26 -7.34
C LEU A 354 -5.72 3.38 -8.38
N ASN A 355 -5.75 2.47 -9.35
CA ASN A 355 -6.75 2.45 -10.41
C ASN A 355 -8.04 1.73 -10.00
N ARG A 356 -8.14 1.28 -8.74
CA ARG A 356 -9.26 0.50 -8.20
C ARG A 356 -9.60 -0.73 -9.06
N GLY A 357 -8.56 -1.42 -9.54
CA GLY A 357 -8.63 -2.59 -10.42
C GLY A 357 -8.82 -3.92 -9.69
N TRP A 358 -8.95 -3.93 -8.36
CA TRP A 358 -9.24 -5.17 -7.64
C TRP A 358 -10.70 -5.58 -7.78
N VAL A 359 -10.94 -6.87 -8.01
CA VAL A 359 -12.31 -7.40 -8.15
C VAL A 359 -12.90 -7.62 -6.76
N THR A 360 -14.00 -6.94 -6.46
CA THR A 360 -14.78 -7.21 -5.24
C THR A 360 -15.82 -8.30 -5.52
N PRO A 361 -15.83 -9.41 -4.77
CA PRO A 361 -16.84 -10.45 -4.92
C PRO A 361 -18.27 -9.90 -4.88
N LEU A 362 -19.15 -10.41 -5.74
CA LEU A 362 -20.58 -10.05 -5.83
C LEU A 362 -20.88 -8.57 -6.21
N LYS A 363 -19.87 -7.74 -6.46
CA LYS A 363 -20.07 -6.35 -6.87
C LYS A 363 -20.41 -6.29 -8.36
N LYS A 364 -21.63 -5.81 -8.68
CA LYS A 364 -22.11 -5.66 -10.07
C LYS A 364 -21.55 -4.42 -10.78
N ASN A 365 -21.48 -3.30 -10.06
CA ASN A 365 -21.09 -2.02 -10.64
C ASN A 365 -19.57 -1.82 -10.60
N LYS A 366 -19.02 -1.23 -11.67
CA LYS A 366 -17.61 -0.84 -11.73
C LYS A 366 -17.26 0.12 -10.59
N GLU A 367 -15.99 0.11 -10.20
CA GLU A 367 -15.46 1.08 -9.25
C GLU A 367 -15.54 2.50 -9.82
N LEU A 368 -15.93 3.46 -8.97
CA LEU A 368 -15.83 4.86 -9.35
C LEU A 368 -14.36 5.29 -9.27
N VAL A 369 -13.75 5.47 -10.43
CA VAL A 369 -12.37 5.91 -10.55
C VAL A 369 -12.35 7.43 -10.77
N ARG A 370 -11.76 8.17 -9.82
CA ARG A 370 -11.61 9.63 -9.93
C ARG A 370 -10.22 9.94 -10.46
N LYS A 371 -10.11 10.64 -11.59
CA LYS A 371 -8.82 10.95 -12.25
C LYS A 371 -7.76 11.57 -11.32
N HIS A 372 -8.16 12.38 -10.33
CA HIS A 372 -7.20 12.98 -9.41
C HIS A 372 -6.72 12.04 -8.29
N LEU A 373 -7.33 10.86 -8.16
CA LEU A 373 -7.00 9.81 -7.20
C LEU A 373 -6.36 8.56 -7.83
N THR A 374 -6.13 8.56 -9.14
CA THR A 374 -5.44 7.46 -9.83
C THR A 374 -3.95 7.71 -9.94
N ALA A 375 -3.24 6.67 -10.42
CA ALA A 375 -1.90 6.78 -10.96
C ALA A 375 -1.86 7.80 -12.10
#